data_AF-K9YZ91-F1
#
_entry.id   AF-K9YZ91-F1
#
_cell.length_a   1.000
_cell.length_b   1.000
_cell.length_c   1.000
_cell.angle_alpha   90.00
_cell.angle_beta   90.00
_cell.angle_gamma   90.00
#
_symmetry.space_group_name_H-M   'P 1'
#
loop_
_entity.id
_entity.type
_entity.pdbx_description
1 polymer ?
#
loop_
_entity_poly.entity_id
_entity_poly.type
_entity_poly.pdbx_seq_one_letter_code
_entity_poly.pdbx_strand_id
1 'polypeptide(L)'
;MFSKNNPDKNPMATSEIENLTNENNEDLFDTELEEIDSPPLVKLVEKISGILSPYFIVIVGLYLYDNNFLFGSILILIGVLSLLKISYEDVLAWIEKIKGMFKS
;
A
#
# COMPACT_ATOMS: atom_id res chain seq x y z
N MET A 1 -40.74 43.95 -41.16
CA MET A 1 -39.42 44.44 -40.70
C MET A 1 -39.11 43.82 -39.34
N PHE A 2 -37.97 43.11 -39.26
CA PHE A 2 -37.10 42.74 -38.12
C PHE A 2 -37.67 42.37 -36.71
N SER A 3 -37.55 41.07 -36.38
CA SER A 3 -36.73 40.42 -35.32
C SER A 3 -36.58 41.07 -33.92
N LYS A 4 -36.88 40.27 -32.86
CA LYS A 4 -35.99 40.00 -31.70
C LYS A 4 -36.50 38.91 -30.73
N ASN A 5 -36.05 37.69 -30.98
CA ASN A 5 -35.21 36.81 -30.14
C ASN A 5 -35.45 36.69 -28.62
N ASN A 6 -36.07 35.55 -28.28
CA ASN A 6 -35.74 34.50 -27.30
C ASN A 6 -36.05 34.64 -25.78
N PRO A 7 -36.62 33.58 -25.15
CA PRO A 7 -37.07 33.55 -23.75
C PRO A 7 -36.11 32.84 -22.78
N ASP A 8 -36.32 33.16 -21.50
CA ASP A 8 -36.41 32.28 -20.32
C ASP A 8 -35.26 31.37 -19.82
N LYS A 9 -35.07 31.51 -18.50
CA LYS A 9 -34.90 30.46 -17.47
C LYS A 9 -33.49 30.03 -16.99
N ASN A 10 -33.20 30.47 -15.76
CA ASN A 10 -32.41 29.85 -14.67
C ASN A 10 -32.82 28.35 -14.42
N PRO A 11 -32.14 27.47 -13.63
CA PRO A 11 -30.90 27.58 -12.84
C PRO A 11 -29.90 26.38 -12.91
N MET A 12 -28.69 26.60 -12.36
CA MET A 12 -27.91 25.70 -11.47
C MET A 12 -27.76 24.21 -11.86
N ALA A 13 -26.61 23.86 -12.44
CA ALA A 13 -26.20 22.50 -12.73
C ALA A 13 -25.69 21.77 -11.47
N THR A 14 -26.47 20.78 -11.04
CA THR A 14 -26.15 19.74 -10.06
C THR A 14 -25.83 18.43 -10.82
N SER A 15 -24.85 17.68 -10.30
CA SER A 15 -24.61 16.24 -10.48
C SER A 15 -24.35 15.68 -11.88
N GLU A 16 -23.09 15.29 -12.14
CA GLU A 16 -22.76 14.15 -13.02
C GLU A 16 -21.77 13.23 -12.28
N ILE A 17 -22.33 12.37 -11.41
CA ILE A 17 -21.73 11.08 -11.05
C ILE A 17 -22.52 10.07 -11.87
N GLU A 18 -21.90 9.50 -12.90
CA GLU A 18 -22.09 8.12 -13.40
C GLU A 18 -21.50 8.02 -14.80
N ASN A 19 -20.33 7.37 -14.89
CA ASN A 19 -20.03 6.60 -16.10
C ASN A 19 -19.29 5.33 -15.65
N LEU A 20 -20.09 4.38 -15.19
CA LEU A 20 -19.70 2.98 -15.04
C LEU A 20 -19.87 2.33 -16.41
N THR A 21 -18.77 2.16 -17.14
CA THR A 21 -18.74 1.24 -18.29
C THR A 21 -17.92 0.02 -17.90
N ASN A 22 -18.66 -1.08 -17.82
CA ASN A 22 -18.24 -2.46 -17.63
C ASN A 22 -17.71 -3.01 -18.96
N GLU A 23 -16.64 -3.82 -18.95
CA GLU A 23 -16.48 -5.09 -19.69
C GLU A 23 -14.99 -5.49 -19.85
N ASN A 24 -14.65 -6.59 -19.17
CA ASN A 24 -13.84 -7.74 -19.60
C ASN A 24 -12.56 -7.48 -20.42
N ASN A 25 -11.40 -7.78 -19.83
CA ASN A 25 -10.39 -8.67 -20.42
C ASN A 25 -9.52 -9.28 -19.30
N GLU A 26 -9.56 -10.61 -19.23
CA GLU A 26 -8.58 -11.42 -18.50
C GLU A 26 -7.25 -11.44 -19.27
N ASP A 27 -6.16 -11.69 -18.53
CA ASP A 27 -4.80 -11.97 -19.01
C ASP A 27 -4.10 -10.93 -19.89
N LEU A 28 -3.19 -10.18 -19.26
CA LEU A 28 -1.77 -10.22 -19.64
C LEU A 28 -0.94 -9.52 -18.55
N PHE A 29 -0.33 -10.35 -17.70
CA PHE A 29 0.90 -9.99 -17.02
C PHE A 29 1.98 -9.81 -18.09
N ASP A 30 2.02 -8.66 -18.76
CA ASP A 30 3.20 -8.26 -19.50
C ASP A 30 3.79 -7.01 -18.86
N THR A 31 4.98 -7.26 -18.35
CA THR A 31 5.90 -6.29 -17.78
C THR A 31 6.37 -5.37 -18.91
N GLU A 32 5.73 -4.23 -19.06
CA GLU A 32 6.44 -3.03 -19.49
C GLU A 32 6.33 -2.01 -18.35
N LEU A 33 7.39 -1.97 -17.55
CA LEU A 33 7.68 -0.82 -16.71
C LEU A 33 7.98 0.35 -17.64
N GLU A 34 6.92 0.96 -18.18
CA GLU A 34 7.03 2.33 -18.62
C GLU A 34 7.54 3.13 -17.43
N GLU A 35 8.71 3.70 -17.59
CA GLU A 35 9.35 4.66 -16.71
C GLU A 35 8.49 5.93 -16.72
N ILE A 36 7.27 5.84 -16.19
CA ILE A 36 6.40 6.96 -15.94
C ILE A 36 7.12 7.72 -14.84
N ASP A 37 7.72 8.83 -15.23
CA ASP A 37 8.41 9.75 -14.35
C ASP A 37 7.41 10.28 -13.32
N SER A 38 7.23 9.49 -12.27
CA SER A 38 6.20 9.68 -11.28
C SER A 38 6.49 11.02 -10.59
N PRO A 39 5.48 11.90 -10.48
CA PRO A 39 5.69 13.25 -9.97
C PRO A 39 6.34 13.15 -8.58
N PRO A 40 7.22 14.10 -8.19
CA PRO A 40 8.04 13.99 -6.97
C PRO A 40 7.25 13.62 -5.71
N LEU A 41 5.98 14.00 -5.66
CA LEU A 41 5.02 13.71 -4.60
C LEU A 41 4.73 12.21 -4.45
N VAL A 42 4.60 11.45 -5.54
CA VAL A 42 4.32 10.00 -5.51
C VAL A 42 5.54 9.23 -4.99
N LYS A 43 6.75 9.62 -5.44
CA LYS A 43 8.03 9.06 -4.95
C LYS A 43 8.24 9.32 -3.44
N LEU A 44 7.72 10.43 -2.92
CA LEU A 44 7.74 10.73 -1.48
C LEU A 44 6.77 9.85 -0.70
N VAL A 45 5.53 9.68 -1.20
CA VAL A 45 4.52 8.83 -0.56
C VAL A 45 4.97 7.37 -0.53
N GLU A 46 5.59 6.84 -1.59
CA GLU A 46 6.19 5.50 -1.59
C GLU A 46 7.30 5.34 -0.55
N LYS A 47 8.18 6.33 -0.41
CA LYS A 47 9.22 6.29 0.62
C LYS A 47 8.64 6.39 2.03
N ILE A 48 7.59 7.18 2.23
CA ILE A 48 6.94 7.35 3.53
C ILE A 48 6.13 6.10 3.90
N SER A 49 5.43 5.47 2.95
CA SER A 49 4.67 4.25 3.21
C SER A 49 5.59 3.08 3.57
N GLY A 50 6.74 2.96 2.87
CA GLY A 50 7.74 1.94 3.16
C GLY A 50 8.38 2.06 4.55
N ILE A 51 8.50 3.28 5.08
CA ILE A 51 9.02 3.50 6.45
C ILE A 51 7.91 3.41 7.51
N LEU A 52 6.66 3.79 7.20
CA LEU A 52 5.57 3.83 8.18
C LEU A 52 5.00 2.45 8.53
N SER A 53 4.93 1.56 7.53
CA SER A 53 4.42 0.19 7.68
C SER A 53 5.05 -0.59 8.84
N PRO A 54 6.39 -0.69 8.98
CA PRO A 54 7.00 -1.43 10.09
C PRO A 54 6.70 -0.83 11.46
N TYR A 55 6.59 0.49 11.61
CA TYR A 55 6.19 1.10 12.88
C TYR A 55 4.74 0.76 13.25
N PHE A 56 3.83 0.75 12.28
CA PHE A 56 2.45 0.35 12.51
C PHE A 56 2.36 -1.09 13.03
N ILE A 57 3.12 -2.01 12.43
CA ILE A 57 3.19 -3.41 12.88
C ILE A 57 3.68 -3.50 14.33
N VAL A 58 4.71 -2.74 14.71
CA VAL A 58 5.20 -2.70 16.09
C VAL A 58 4.13 -2.18 17.05
N ILE A 59 3.44 -1.09 16.71
CA ILE A 59 2.39 -0.51 17.57
C ILE A 59 1.24 -1.50 17.78
N VAL A 60 0.75 -2.12 16.71
CA VAL A 60 -0.29 -3.15 16.79
C VAL A 60 0.21 -4.36 17.59
N GLY A 61 1.47 -4.75 17.41
CA GLY A 61 2.11 -5.82 18.16
C GLY A 61 2.16 -5.53 19.66
N LEU A 62 2.56 -4.32 20.07
CA LEU A 62 2.52 -3.89 21.48
C LEU A 62 1.09 -3.91 22.02
N TYR A 63 0.12 -3.42 21.25
CA TYR A 63 -1.28 -3.43 21.66
C TYR A 63 -1.83 -4.86 21.85
N LEU A 64 -1.44 -5.80 20.98
CA LEU A 64 -1.84 -7.20 21.08
C LEU A 64 -1.08 -7.96 22.15
N TYR A 65 0.12 -7.52 22.53
CA TYR A 65 0.96 -8.21 23.50
C TYR A 65 0.27 -8.41 24.85
N ASP A 66 -0.51 -7.42 25.30
CA ASP A 66 -1.24 -7.47 26.57
C ASP A 66 -2.30 -8.58 26.60
N ASN A 67 -2.97 -8.83 25.47
CA ASN A 67 -4.05 -9.81 25.36
C ASN A 67 -3.58 -11.17 24.84
N ASN A 68 -2.58 -11.16 23.97
CA ASN A 68 -2.04 -12.33 23.27
C ASN A 68 -0.52 -12.16 23.12
N PHE A 69 0.20 -12.53 24.18
CA PHE A 69 1.65 -12.44 24.25
C PHE A 69 2.35 -13.03 23.01
N LEU A 70 1.91 -14.20 22.52
CA LEU A 70 2.56 -14.87 21.40
C LEU A 70 2.46 -14.05 20.12
N PHE A 71 1.24 -13.65 19.76
CA PHE A 71 0.99 -12.84 18.57
C PHE A 71 1.62 -11.46 18.68
N GLY A 72 1.50 -10.80 19.83
CA GLY A 72 2.15 -9.52 20.08
C GLY A 72 3.67 -9.61 19.93
N SER A 73 4.30 -10.62 20.54
CA SER A 73 5.76 -10.83 20.43
C SER A 73 6.21 -11.09 18.99
N ILE A 74 5.46 -11.89 18.23
CA ILE A 74 5.76 -12.18 16.83
C ILE A 74 5.64 -10.90 15.97
N LEU A 75 4.58 -10.12 16.15
CA LEU A 75 4.39 -8.86 15.42
C LEU A 75 5.48 -7.84 15.78
N ILE A 76 5.82 -7.71 17.06
CA ILE A 76 6.91 -6.83 17.52
C ILE A 76 8.22 -7.27 16.88
N LEU A 77 8.53 -8.57 16.90
CA LEU A 77 9.75 -9.11 16.32
C LEU A 77 9.81 -8.81 14.81
N ILE A 78 8.75 -9.11 14.06
CA ILE A 78 8.67 -8.84 12.61
C ILE A 78 8.79 -7.33 12.33
N GLY A 79 8.10 -6.49 13.10
CA GLY A 79 8.15 -5.04 12.95
C GLY A 79 9.56 -4.49 13.19
N VAL A 80 10.23 -4.94 14.26
CA VAL A 80 11.62 -4.58 14.55
C VAL A 80 12.57 -5.09 13.46
N LEU A 81 12.43 -6.35 13.01
CA LEU A 81 13.25 -6.90 11.91
C LEU A 81 13.08 -6.08 10.63
N SER A 82 11.85 -5.64 10.34
CA SER A 82 11.54 -4.80 9.19
C SER A 82 12.14 -3.39 9.31
N LEU A 83 12.19 -2.80 10.51
CA LEU A 83 12.92 -1.55 10.78
C LEU A 83 14.43 -1.72 10.60
N LEU A 84 14.98 -2.86 11.00
CA LEU A 84 16.40 -3.18 10.83
C LEU A 84 16.78 -3.41 9.35
N LYS A 85 15.79 -3.39 8.44
CA LYS A 85 15.99 -3.63 7.00
C LYS A 85 16.74 -4.95 6.74
N ILE A 86 16.54 -5.92 7.62
CA ILE A 86 17.21 -7.21 7.55
C ILE A 86 16.78 -7.87 6.23
N SER A 87 17.73 -8.34 5.42
CA SER A 87 17.40 -9.01 4.17
C SER A 87 16.81 -10.38 4.46
N TYR A 88 15.94 -10.88 3.57
CA TYR A 88 15.48 -12.27 3.62
C TYR A 88 16.65 -13.27 3.59
N GLU A 89 17.73 -12.91 2.90
CA GLU A 89 18.96 -13.70 2.84
C GLU A 89 19.64 -13.81 4.21
N ASP A 90 19.68 -12.71 4.97
CA ASP A 90 20.24 -12.69 6.33
C ASP A 90 19.41 -13.55 7.28
N VAL A 91 18.07 -13.49 7.14
CA VAL A 91 17.13 -14.28 7.95
C VAL A 91 17.30 -15.77 7.66
N LEU A 92 17.39 -16.17 6.38
CA LEU A 92 17.60 -17.56 5.98
C LEU A 92 18.96 -18.09 6.47
N ALA A 93 20.04 -17.33 6.28
CA ALA A 93 21.36 -17.69 6.77
C ALA A 93 21.38 -17.88 8.29
N TRP A 94 20.65 -17.04 9.03
CA TRP A 94 20.52 -17.18 10.48
C TRP A 94 19.72 -18.42 10.88
N ILE A 95 18.60 -18.70 10.21
CA ILE A 95 17.77 -19.88 10.45
C ILE A 95 18.55 -21.17 10.16
N GLU A 96 19.30 -21.22 9.06
CA GLU A 96 20.14 -22.37 8.72
C GLU A 96 21.22 -22.60 9.77
N LYS A 97 21.86 -21.54 10.25
CA LYS A 97 22.87 -21.60 11.31
C LYS A 97 22.29 -22.15 12.63
N ILE A 98 21.09 -21.70 13.01
CA ILE A 98 20.38 -22.22 14.19
C ILE A 98 20.01 -23.68 13.99
N LYS A 99 19.43 -24.02 12.84
CA LYS A 99 19.03 -25.40 12.51
C LYS A 99 20.23 -26.36 12.50
N GLY A 100 21.40 -25.89 12.06
CA GLY A 100 22.66 -26.63 12.13
C GLY A 100 23.12 -26.92 13.55
N MET A 101 22.91 -26.01 14.50
CA MET A 101 23.25 -26.22 15.92
C MET A 101 22.32 -27.21 16.63
N PHE A 102 21.04 -27.30 16.25
CA PHE A 102 20.10 -28.27 16.83
C PHE A 102 20.16 -29.67 16.21
N LYS A 103 20.77 -29.80 15.02
CA LYS A 103 20.99 -31.09 14.35
C LYS A 103 22.29 -31.79 14.75
N SER A 104 23.17 -31.10 15.49
CA SER A 104 24.42 -31.65 16.02
C SER A 104 24.26 -32.10 17.46
#